data_AF-A0A5B0L0I4-F1
#
_entry.id   AF-A0A5B0L0I4-F1
#
_cell.length_a   1.000
_cell.length_b   1.000
_cell.length_c   1.000
_cell.angle_alpha   90.00
_cell.angle_beta   90.00
_cell.angle_gamma   90.00
#
_symmetry.space_group_name_H-M   'P 1'
#
loop_
_entity.id
_entity.type
_entity.pdbx_description
1 polymer ?
#
loop_
_entity_poly.entity_id
_entity_poly.type
_entity_poly.pdbx_seq_one_letter_code
_entity_poly.pdbx_strand_id
1 'polypeptide(L)'
;MDDHGAERDSGGVRRSERLLLAQKTALERAIGGAGLDEVLSLLVRAGAEQLSARAAIFLVNEDGLTLRFGVAAGLSDSCARAMDGSAIGPQAPSCGQAAHSGKRVVVENVALDPHWAPHQALAREHGIAACWSTPIRAVGGATLGTFTIFHAVPCVPAPPDLETVDLLTHTAALLIERDRTERERQSSEALLSSVLEHLPVGVAVYDTQGRTTRNNRLMRDYTNGSLPSADDREASR
;
A
#
# COMPACT_ATOMS: atom_id res chain seq x y z
N MET A 1 32.53 32.55 20.82
CA MET A 1 32.43 31.88 19.50
C MET A 1 32.31 30.40 19.81
N ASP A 2 31.39 29.71 19.14
CA ASP A 2 31.11 28.27 19.23
C ASP A 2 30.02 27.83 20.22
N ASP A 3 28.76 28.12 19.90
CA ASP A 3 27.57 27.46 20.49
C ASP A 3 26.47 27.12 19.45
N HIS A 4 26.66 27.45 18.16
CA HIS A 4 25.67 27.21 17.10
C HIS A 4 25.83 25.88 16.33
N GLY A 5 26.84 25.07 16.68
CA GLY A 5 27.11 23.76 16.03
C GLY A 5 26.34 22.59 16.65
N ALA A 6 26.15 22.58 17.97
CA ALA A 6 25.58 21.42 18.69
C ALA A 6 24.06 21.27 18.54
N GLU A 7 23.32 22.37 18.37
CA GLU A 7 21.86 22.34 18.18
C GLU A 7 21.43 21.81 16.80
N ARG A 8 22.22 22.09 15.75
CA ARG A 8 21.93 21.61 14.38
C ARG A 8 22.17 20.11 14.23
N ASP A 9 23.23 19.58 14.85
CA ASP A 9 23.55 18.15 14.82
C ASP A 9 22.52 17.32 15.60
N SER A 10 22.10 17.82 16.77
CA SER A 10 21.06 17.18 17.58
C SER A 10 19.68 17.14 16.90
N GLY A 11 19.35 18.15 16.08
CA GLY A 11 18.11 18.21 15.30
C GLY A 11 18.06 17.18 14.17
N GLY A 12 19.16 17.02 13.42
CA GLY A 12 19.29 16.05 12.34
C GLY A 12 19.27 14.60 12.84
N VAL A 13 20.00 14.32 13.92
CA VAL A 13 20.03 12.99 14.55
C VAL A 13 18.64 12.58 15.05
N ARG A 14 17.94 13.44 15.78
CA ARG A 14 16.58 13.15 16.27
C ARG A 14 15.57 12.95 15.14
N ARG A 15 15.70 13.68 14.03
CA ARG A 15 14.87 13.50 12.82
C ARG A 15 15.10 12.12 12.21
N SER A 16 16.36 11.72 12.04
CA SER A 16 16.73 10.41 11.50
C SER A 16 16.26 9.27 12.40
N GLU A 17 16.45 9.36 13.72
CA GLU A 17 16.01 8.34 14.69
C GLU A 17 14.49 8.13 14.67
N ARG A 18 13.70 9.22 14.64
CA ARG A 18 12.23 9.12 14.57
C ARG A 18 11.77 8.45 13.28
N LEU A 19 12.45 8.74 12.18
CA LEU A 19 12.14 8.16 10.87
C LEU A 19 12.46 6.66 10.85
N LEU A 20 13.62 6.27 11.36
CA LEU A 20 14.02 4.87 11.51
C LEU A 20 13.06 4.09 12.43
N LEU A 21 12.64 4.71 13.53
CA LEU A 21 11.66 4.10 14.44
C LEU A 21 10.33 3.84 13.74
N ALA A 22 9.82 4.81 12.97
CA ALA A 22 8.58 4.64 12.23
C ALA A 22 8.66 3.50 11.20
N GLN A 23 9.77 3.40 10.47
CA GLN A 23 10.01 2.30 9.53
C GLN A 23 10.06 0.95 10.22
N LYS A 24 10.84 0.86 11.30
CA LYS A 24 10.97 -0.36 12.09
C LYS A 24 9.61 -0.82 12.60
N THR A 25 8.84 0.08 13.22
CA THR A 25 7.51 -0.25 13.73
C THR A 25 6.56 -0.67 12.60
N ALA A 26 6.57 0.01 11.46
CA ALA A 26 5.74 -0.37 10.32
C ALA A 26 6.08 -1.78 9.79
N LEU A 27 7.38 -2.11 9.68
CA LEU A 27 7.84 -3.43 9.27
C LEU A 27 7.49 -4.51 10.29
N GLU A 28 7.70 -4.26 11.59
CA GLU A 28 7.34 -5.20 12.67
C GLU A 28 5.84 -5.47 12.70
N ARG A 29 5.00 -4.43 12.57
CA ARG A 29 3.55 -4.56 12.49
C ARG A 29 3.12 -5.35 11.27
N ALA A 30 3.73 -5.08 10.12
CA ALA A 30 3.46 -5.83 8.89
C ALA A 30 3.76 -7.33 9.11
N ILE A 31 4.95 -7.65 9.64
CA ILE A 31 5.33 -9.03 9.98
C ILE A 31 4.34 -9.68 10.93
N GLY A 32 3.82 -8.93 11.91
CA GLY A 32 2.78 -9.36 12.85
C GLY A 32 1.37 -9.53 12.25
N GLY A 33 1.20 -9.32 10.94
CA GLY A 33 -0.08 -9.51 10.25
C GLY A 33 -1.00 -8.29 10.24
N ALA A 34 -0.50 -7.11 10.61
CA ALA A 34 -1.26 -5.86 10.50
C ALA A 34 -1.65 -5.57 9.03
N GLY A 35 -2.81 -4.95 8.84
CA GLY A 35 -3.31 -4.58 7.52
C GLY A 35 -2.46 -3.49 6.86
N LEU A 36 -2.50 -3.41 5.53
CA LEU A 36 -1.71 -2.45 4.75
C LEU A 36 -1.95 -1.00 5.19
N ASP A 37 -3.21 -0.61 5.39
CA ASP A 37 -3.55 0.77 5.77
C ASP A 37 -3.01 1.14 7.15
N GLU A 38 -2.98 0.19 8.10
CA GLU A 38 -2.41 0.42 9.42
C GLU A 38 -0.90 0.74 9.32
N VAL A 39 -0.16 -0.06 8.56
CA VAL A 39 1.29 0.11 8.44
C VAL A 39 1.67 1.33 7.60
N LEU A 40 0.91 1.62 6.54
CA LEU A 40 1.11 2.84 5.75
C LEU A 40 0.76 4.11 6.54
N SER A 41 -0.22 4.05 7.45
CA SER A 41 -0.58 5.18 8.31
C SER A 41 0.57 5.62 9.21
N LEU A 42 1.42 4.68 9.65
CA LEU A 42 2.62 4.99 10.43
C LEU A 42 3.63 5.81 9.61
N LEU A 43 3.83 5.45 8.34
CA LEU A 43 4.74 6.16 7.44
C LEU A 43 4.23 7.55 7.09
N VAL A 44 2.93 7.68 6.82
CA VAL A 44 2.31 8.97 6.48
C VAL A 44 2.35 9.93 7.66
N ARG A 45 2.08 9.45 8.88
CA ARG A 45 2.22 10.25 10.10
C ARG A 45 3.67 10.70 10.31
N ALA A 46 4.64 9.81 10.14
CA ALA A 46 6.04 10.17 10.26
C ALA A 46 6.44 11.25 9.24
N GLY A 47 6.02 11.12 7.97
CA GLY A 47 6.25 12.15 6.96
C GLY A 47 5.59 13.49 7.30
N ALA A 48 4.33 13.48 7.70
CA ALA A 48 3.61 14.69 8.10
C ALA A 48 4.32 15.43 9.25
N GLU A 49 4.76 14.70 10.28
CA GLU A 49 5.49 15.27 11.41
C GLU A 49 6.87 15.80 11.01
N GLN A 50 7.69 15.00 10.31
CA GLN A 50 9.06 15.39 9.97
C GLN A 50 9.13 16.58 9.02
N LEU A 51 8.14 16.71 8.14
CA LEU A 51 8.08 17.81 7.17
C LEU A 51 7.18 18.97 7.64
N SER A 52 6.58 18.89 8.84
CA SER A 52 5.61 19.89 9.32
C SER A 52 4.52 20.19 8.27
N ALA A 53 3.98 19.11 7.70
CA ALA A 53 3.10 19.13 6.54
C ALA A 53 1.91 18.19 6.74
N ARG A 54 1.00 18.19 5.77
CA ARG A 54 0.01 17.11 5.65
C ARG A 54 0.52 16.12 4.62
N ALA A 55 0.22 14.85 4.79
CA ALA A 55 0.68 13.80 3.89
C ALA A 55 -0.43 12.80 3.59
N ALA A 56 -0.36 12.18 2.41
CA ALA A 56 -1.22 11.07 2.02
C ALA A 56 -0.47 10.07 1.14
N ILE A 57 -0.90 8.81 1.21
CA ILE A 57 -0.55 7.80 0.23
C ILE A 57 -1.80 7.48 -0.59
N PHE A 58 -1.64 7.55 -1.91
CA PHE A 58 -2.60 7.07 -2.88
C PHE A 58 -2.05 5.82 -3.56
N LEU A 59 -2.87 4.80 -3.75
CA LEU A 59 -2.48 3.54 -4.37
C LEU A 59 -3.04 3.46 -5.79
N VAL A 60 -2.28 2.89 -6.71
CA VAL A 60 -2.79 2.62 -8.07
C VAL A 60 -3.88 1.55 -7.99
N ASN A 61 -5.03 1.81 -8.62
CA ASN A 61 -6.10 0.83 -8.77
C ASN A 61 -5.73 -0.29 -9.74
N GLU A 62 -6.50 -1.37 -9.72
CA GLU A 62 -6.31 -2.51 -10.62
C GLU A 62 -6.43 -2.14 -12.11
N ASP A 63 -7.15 -1.06 -12.42
CA ASP A 63 -7.24 -0.51 -13.78
C ASP A 63 -5.92 0.07 -14.30
N GLY A 64 -4.96 0.41 -13.41
CA GLY A 64 -3.72 1.12 -13.75
C GLY A 64 -3.91 2.56 -14.22
N LEU A 65 -5.13 3.08 -14.18
CA LEU A 65 -5.54 4.38 -14.74
C LEU A 65 -5.94 5.39 -13.66
N THR A 66 -6.33 4.91 -12.48
CA THR A 66 -6.78 5.77 -11.38
C THR A 66 -6.02 5.51 -10.09
N LEU A 67 -5.96 6.54 -9.25
CA LEU A 67 -5.43 6.49 -7.90
C LEU A 67 -6.59 6.37 -6.91
N ARG A 68 -6.49 5.38 -6.03
CA ARG A 68 -7.37 5.23 -4.87
C ARG A 68 -6.73 5.86 -3.65
N PHE A 69 -7.55 6.52 -2.84
CA PHE A 69 -7.14 6.95 -1.51
C PHE A 69 -6.72 5.74 -0.65
N GLY A 70 -5.52 5.81 -0.06
CA GLY A 70 -5.06 4.84 0.92
C GLY A 70 -5.21 5.40 2.32
N VAL A 71 -4.26 6.24 2.71
CA VAL A 71 -4.16 6.77 4.09
C VAL A 71 -3.69 8.21 4.08
N ALA A 72 -4.02 8.98 5.11
CA ALA A 72 -3.60 10.37 5.26
C ALA A 72 -3.30 10.76 6.72
N ALA A 73 -2.46 11.78 6.88
CA ALA A 73 -2.25 12.48 8.14
C ALA A 73 -2.43 13.99 7.91
N GLY A 74 -3.36 14.58 8.66
CA GLY A 74 -3.65 16.02 8.62
C GLY A 74 -4.55 16.48 7.45
N LEU A 75 -5.07 15.56 6.64
CA LEU A 75 -6.14 15.86 5.66
C LEU A 75 -7.51 15.59 6.25
N SER A 76 -8.50 16.41 5.88
CA SER A 76 -9.90 16.13 6.21
C SER A 76 -10.43 14.98 5.35
N ASP A 77 -11.43 14.26 5.87
CA ASP A 77 -12.08 13.18 5.11
C ASP A 77 -12.76 13.70 3.83
N SER A 78 -13.24 14.94 3.83
CA SER A 78 -13.79 15.58 2.62
C SER A 78 -12.74 15.74 1.53
N CYS A 79 -11.53 16.18 1.89
CA CYS A 79 -10.43 16.33 0.97
C CYS A 79 -9.96 14.97 0.43
N ALA A 80 -9.83 13.98 1.32
CA ALA A 80 -9.48 12.62 0.96
C ALA A 80 -10.45 12.02 -0.06
N ARG A 81 -11.76 12.13 0.19
CA ARG A 81 -12.81 11.66 -0.74
C ARG A 81 -12.79 12.39 -2.08
N ALA A 82 -12.53 13.69 -2.08
CA ALA A 82 -12.48 14.47 -3.31
C ALA A 82 -11.26 14.15 -4.19
N MET A 83 -10.18 13.61 -3.60
CA MET A 83 -8.99 13.16 -4.33
C MET A 83 -9.05 11.66 -4.69
N ASP A 84 -9.98 10.90 -4.12
CA ASP A 84 -10.16 9.49 -4.46
C ASP A 84 -10.65 9.34 -5.91
N GLY A 85 -10.08 8.38 -6.64
CA GLY A 85 -10.34 8.19 -8.08
C GLY A 85 -9.60 9.16 -9.00
N SER A 86 -8.59 9.89 -8.51
CA SER A 86 -7.79 10.81 -9.34
C SER A 86 -7.17 10.07 -10.53
N ALA A 87 -7.29 10.64 -11.73
CA ALA A 87 -6.73 10.06 -12.94
C ALA A 87 -5.19 10.05 -12.93
N ILE A 88 -4.59 9.03 -13.54
CA ILE A 88 -3.16 8.94 -13.80
C ILE A 88 -2.91 9.40 -15.24
N GLY A 89 -2.07 10.42 -15.40
CA GLY A 89 -1.75 10.92 -16.74
C GLY A 89 -0.93 12.20 -16.72
N PRO A 90 -0.47 12.65 -17.90
CA PRO A 90 0.38 13.84 -18.02
C PRO A 90 -0.38 15.13 -17.70
N GLN A 91 -1.71 15.14 -17.80
CA GLN A 91 -2.56 16.30 -17.50
C GLN A 91 -3.21 16.23 -16.12
N ALA A 92 -2.95 15.18 -15.35
CA ALA A 92 -3.50 15.02 -14.00
C ALA A 92 -2.86 16.01 -13.01
N PRO A 93 -3.42 16.21 -11.82
CA PRO A 93 -2.71 16.88 -10.72
C PRO A 93 -1.46 16.09 -10.29
N SER A 94 -0.64 16.66 -9.39
CA SER A 94 0.73 16.21 -9.13
C SER A 94 0.86 14.71 -8.80
N CYS A 95 -0.10 14.13 -8.06
CA CYS A 95 -0.10 12.70 -7.74
C CYS A 95 -0.29 11.83 -9.00
N GLY A 96 -1.24 12.16 -9.87
CA GLY A 96 -1.45 11.44 -11.12
C GLY A 96 -0.28 11.59 -12.10
N GLN A 97 0.36 12.77 -12.16
CA GLN A 97 1.57 12.97 -12.96
C GLN A 97 2.77 12.18 -12.43
N ALA A 98 2.97 12.15 -11.12
CA ALA A 98 4.04 11.37 -10.50
C ALA A 98 3.84 9.87 -10.75
N ALA A 99 2.59 9.39 -10.63
CA ALA A 99 2.22 8.02 -10.95
C ALA A 99 2.52 7.66 -12.41
N HIS A 100 2.14 8.56 -13.34
CA HIS A 100 2.30 8.37 -14.78
C HIS A 100 3.77 8.39 -15.22
N SER A 101 4.53 9.37 -14.74
CA SER A 101 5.92 9.57 -15.17
C SER A 101 6.93 8.67 -14.45
N GLY A 102 6.54 8.09 -13.31
CA GLY A 102 7.47 7.39 -12.41
C GLY A 102 8.55 8.31 -11.83
N LYS A 103 8.33 9.63 -11.86
CA LYS A 103 9.25 10.66 -11.34
C LYS A 103 8.54 11.54 -10.33
N ARG A 104 9.30 12.13 -9.41
CA ARG A 104 8.80 13.13 -8.46
C ARG A 104 8.27 14.35 -9.21
N VAL A 105 7.14 14.87 -8.75
CA VAL A 105 6.53 16.12 -9.22
C VAL A 105 6.45 17.08 -8.04
N VAL A 106 6.98 18.31 -8.22
CA VAL A 106 6.98 19.37 -7.21
C VAL A 106 6.18 20.54 -7.76
N VAL A 107 5.01 20.78 -7.18
CA VAL A 107 4.21 21.99 -7.44
C VAL A 107 4.46 22.97 -6.31
N GLU A 108 5.28 23.98 -6.57
CA GLU A 108 5.63 25.02 -5.59
C GLU A 108 4.43 25.87 -5.20
N ASN A 109 3.65 26.30 -6.20
CA ASN A 109 2.48 27.14 -6.00
C ASN A 109 1.30 26.61 -6.81
N VAL A 110 0.38 25.96 -6.11
CA VAL A 110 -0.84 25.37 -6.66
C VAL A 110 -1.73 26.40 -7.35
N ALA A 111 -1.74 27.66 -6.90
CA ALA A 111 -2.55 28.71 -7.52
C ALA A 111 -2.07 29.08 -8.94
N LEU A 112 -0.81 28.79 -9.28
CA LEU A 112 -0.20 29.13 -10.57
C LEU A 112 0.00 27.91 -11.48
N ASP A 113 -0.19 26.70 -10.97
CA ASP A 113 0.05 25.47 -11.73
C ASP A 113 -1.14 25.11 -12.64
N PRO A 114 -0.93 24.99 -13.97
CA PRO A 114 -2.00 24.66 -14.92
C PRO A 114 -2.68 23.31 -14.65
N HIS A 115 -1.96 22.31 -14.14
CA HIS A 115 -2.50 20.99 -13.86
C HIS A 115 -3.42 21.00 -12.62
N TRP A 116 -3.28 22.01 -11.77
CA TRP A 116 -4.18 22.26 -10.65
C TRP A 116 -5.35 23.16 -11.00
N ALA A 117 -5.42 23.74 -12.20
CA ALA A 117 -6.52 24.63 -12.62
C ALA A 117 -7.92 24.00 -12.42
N PRO A 118 -8.16 22.72 -12.77
CA PRO A 118 -9.45 22.07 -12.51
C PRO A 118 -9.76 21.85 -11.02
N HIS A 119 -8.72 21.91 -10.17
CA HIS A 119 -8.78 21.57 -8.74
C HIS A 119 -8.58 22.79 -7.81
N GLN A 120 -8.63 24.01 -8.34
CA GLN A 120 -8.43 25.25 -7.57
C GLN A 120 -9.43 25.41 -6.42
N ALA A 121 -10.70 25.05 -6.63
CA ALA A 121 -11.72 25.13 -5.59
C ALA A 121 -11.38 24.21 -4.41
N LEU A 122 -11.02 22.95 -4.71
CA LEU A 122 -10.58 21.96 -3.73
C LEU A 122 -9.33 22.44 -2.97
N ALA A 123 -8.34 22.95 -3.70
CA ALA A 123 -7.11 23.47 -3.11
C ALA A 123 -7.39 24.63 -2.13
N ARG A 124 -8.28 25.55 -2.49
CA ARG A 124 -8.66 26.68 -1.62
C ARG A 124 -9.45 26.22 -0.40
N GLU A 125 -10.45 25.37 -0.59
CA GLU A 125 -11.28 24.83 0.50
C GLU A 125 -10.43 24.15 1.59
N HIS A 126 -9.40 23.42 1.16
CA HIS A 126 -8.52 22.70 2.07
C HIS A 126 -7.19 23.41 2.35
N GLY A 127 -7.00 24.65 1.92
CA GLY A 127 -5.77 25.41 2.15
C GLY A 127 -4.50 24.70 1.64
N ILE A 128 -4.53 24.13 0.45
CA ILE A 128 -3.39 23.52 -0.23
C ILE A 128 -2.75 24.58 -1.13
N ALA A 129 -1.55 25.02 -0.79
CA ALA A 129 -0.80 26.02 -1.54
C ALA A 129 0.43 25.45 -2.26
N ALA A 130 1.01 24.36 -1.75
CA ALA A 130 2.04 23.59 -2.43
C ALA A 130 1.71 22.10 -2.35
N CYS A 131 2.12 21.34 -3.37
CA CYS A 131 1.89 19.91 -3.44
C CYS A 131 3.08 19.17 -4.06
N TRP A 132 3.64 18.22 -3.32
CA TRP A 132 4.78 17.42 -3.78
C TRP A 132 4.39 15.96 -3.80
N SER A 133 4.56 15.30 -4.94
CA SER A 133 4.20 13.90 -5.11
C SER A 133 5.41 13.11 -5.54
N THR A 134 5.80 12.12 -4.75
CA THR A 134 6.86 11.16 -5.08
C THR A 134 6.22 9.80 -5.37
N PRO A 135 6.53 9.16 -6.50
CA PRO A 135 5.98 7.86 -6.83
C PRO A 135 6.54 6.78 -5.90
N ILE A 136 5.67 5.89 -5.46
CA ILE A 136 6.05 4.67 -4.74
C ILE A 136 6.28 3.61 -5.80
N ARG A 137 7.52 3.17 -5.97
CA ARG A 137 7.92 2.28 -7.07
C ARG A 137 8.33 0.92 -6.53
N ALA A 138 7.80 -0.13 -7.14
CA ALA A 138 8.26 -1.50 -6.96
C ALA A 138 9.73 -1.64 -7.38
N VAL A 139 10.39 -2.70 -6.92
CA VAL A 139 11.75 -3.04 -7.37
C VAL A 139 11.81 -3.22 -8.89
N GLY A 140 10.75 -3.79 -9.49
CA GLY A 140 10.61 -3.93 -10.95
C GLY A 140 10.32 -2.62 -11.70
N GLY A 141 10.26 -1.48 -11.02
CA GLY A 141 10.10 -0.16 -11.62
C GLY A 141 8.65 0.29 -11.84
N ALA A 142 7.67 -0.60 -11.65
CA ALA A 142 6.24 -0.30 -11.71
C ALA A 142 5.82 0.66 -10.59
N THR A 143 4.95 1.63 -10.90
CA THR A 143 4.41 2.54 -9.89
C THR A 143 3.26 1.86 -9.15
N LEU A 144 3.39 1.74 -7.83
CA LEU A 144 2.40 1.14 -6.92
C LEU A 144 1.43 2.18 -6.36
N GLY A 145 1.84 3.45 -6.36
CA GLY A 145 1.11 4.56 -5.76
C GLY A 145 1.94 5.83 -5.74
N THR A 146 1.49 6.82 -4.96
CA THR A 146 2.22 8.05 -4.71
C THR A 146 2.17 8.43 -3.24
N PHE A 147 3.28 8.95 -2.73
CA PHE A 147 3.34 9.65 -1.46
C PHE A 147 3.27 11.14 -1.76
N THR A 148 2.21 11.80 -1.27
CA THR A 148 1.93 13.21 -1.56
C THR A 148 1.98 14.03 -0.28
N ILE A 149 2.63 15.18 -0.35
CA ILE A 149 2.80 16.15 0.73
C ILE A 149 2.12 17.45 0.34
N PHE A 150 1.39 18.04 1.29
CA PHE A 150 0.65 19.27 1.10
C PHE A 150 1.04 20.32 2.15
N HIS A 151 1.41 21.52 1.68
CA HIS A 151 1.67 22.67 2.53
C HIS A 151 0.62 23.76 2.34
N ALA A 152 0.41 24.56 3.38
CA ALA A 152 -0.52 25.70 3.37
C ALA A 152 0.11 26.99 2.82
N VAL A 153 1.41 26.97 2.52
CA VAL A 153 2.17 28.08 1.94
C VAL A 153 2.96 27.55 0.73
N PRO A 154 3.14 28.34 -0.34
CA PRO A 154 4.01 27.95 -1.45
C PRO A 154 5.43 27.62 -0.98
N CYS A 155 5.96 26.48 -1.42
CA CYS A 155 7.29 26.04 -1.03
C CYS A 155 7.83 24.94 -1.95
N VAL A 156 9.15 24.80 -1.96
CA VAL A 156 9.89 23.70 -2.57
C VAL A 156 10.59 22.88 -1.47
N PRO A 157 10.76 21.57 -1.66
CA PRO A 157 11.43 20.74 -0.66
C PRO A 157 12.93 21.04 -0.58
N ALA A 158 13.47 21.02 0.63
CA ALA A 158 14.92 21.06 0.84
C ALA A 158 15.52 19.64 0.66
N PRO A 159 16.85 19.49 0.45
CA PRO A 159 17.47 18.18 0.31
C PRO A 159 17.14 17.17 1.43
N PRO A 160 17.13 17.55 2.73
CA PRO A 160 16.74 16.62 3.81
C PRO A 160 15.27 16.17 3.74
N ASP A 161 14.39 17.00 3.16
CA ASP A 161 12.99 16.64 2.94
C ASP A 161 12.87 15.58 1.86
N LEU A 162 13.67 15.71 0.80
CA LEU A 162 13.74 14.72 -0.27
C LEU A 162 14.24 13.37 0.26
N GLU A 163 15.31 13.37 1.05
CA GLU A 163 15.84 12.16 1.69
C GLU A 163 14.79 11.48 2.58
N THR A 164 14.04 12.27 3.36
CA THR A 164 12.95 11.76 4.21
C THR A 164 11.87 11.08 3.37
N VAL A 165 11.44 11.72 2.28
CA VAL A 165 10.40 11.19 1.39
C VAL A 165 10.87 9.96 0.63
N ASP A 166 12.13 9.93 0.19
CA ASP A 166 12.71 8.78 -0.51
C ASP A 166 12.79 7.56 0.43
N LEU A 167 13.14 7.76 1.69
CA LEU A 167 13.17 6.70 2.69
C LEU A 167 11.75 6.14 2.96
N LEU A 168 10.76 7.01 3.13
CA LEU A 168 9.36 6.62 3.38
C LEU A 168 8.72 5.91 2.18
N THR A 169 8.94 6.43 0.97
CA THR A 169 8.41 5.83 -0.27
C THR A 169 9.04 4.48 -0.54
N HIS A 170 10.33 4.30 -0.25
CA HIS A 170 10.99 3.00 -0.34
C HIS A 170 10.38 1.98 0.63
N THR A 171 10.18 2.35 1.90
CA THR A 171 9.52 1.46 2.87
C THR A 171 8.09 1.14 2.47
N ALA A 172 7.33 2.14 2.00
CA ALA A 172 5.97 1.93 1.53
C ALA A 172 5.92 0.95 0.36
N ALA A 173 6.86 1.01 -0.58
CA ALA A 173 6.95 0.06 -1.69
C ALA A 173 7.09 -1.38 -1.20
N LEU A 174 8.03 -1.63 -0.28
CA LEU A 174 8.24 -2.96 0.31
C LEU A 174 6.99 -3.49 1.02
N LEU A 175 6.29 -2.63 1.78
CA LEU A 175 5.06 -2.99 2.49
C LEU A 175 3.92 -3.33 1.52
N ILE A 176 3.76 -2.57 0.44
CA ILE A 176 2.74 -2.80 -0.59
C ILE A 176 3.05 -4.09 -1.37
N GLU A 177 4.30 -4.30 -1.78
CA GLU A 177 4.70 -5.53 -2.50
C GLU A 177 4.48 -6.77 -1.64
N ARG A 178 4.85 -6.71 -0.36
CA ARG A 178 4.59 -7.79 0.60
C ARG A 178 3.10 -8.09 0.72
N ASP A 179 2.28 -7.07 0.93
CA ASP A 179 0.84 -7.24 1.09
C ASP A 179 0.18 -7.80 -0.19
N ARG A 180 0.59 -7.35 -1.38
CA ARG A 180 0.14 -7.94 -2.65
C ARG A 180 0.52 -9.41 -2.76
N THR A 181 1.77 -9.75 -2.47
CA THR A 181 2.27 -11.13 -2.52
C THR A 181 1.50 -12.03 -1.57
N GLU A 182 1.21 -11.54 -0.36
CA GLU A 182 0.46 -12.29 0.65
C GLU A 182 -1.01 -12.48 0.24
N ARG A 183 -1.66 -11.46 -0.32
CA ARG A 183 -3.03 -11.59 -0.85
C ARG A 183 -3.12 -12.54 -2.03
N GLU A 184 -2.15 -12.50 -2.95
CA GLU A 184 -2.07 -13.44 -4.07
C GLU A 184 -1.92 -14.88 -3.58
N ARG A 185 -1.05 -15.11 -2.60
CA ARG A 185 -0.87 -16.42 -1.96
C ARG A 185 -2.17 -16.91 -1.31
N GLN A 186 -2.81 -16.07 -0.50
CA GLN A 186 -4.07 -16.40 0.18
C GLN A 186 -5.22 -16.67 -0.82
N SER A 187 -5.31 -15.88 -1.89
CA SER A 187 -6.32 -16.06 -2.94
C SER A 187 -6.12 -17.38 -3.69
N SER A 188 -4.87 -17.70 -4.04
CA SER A 188 -4.51 -18.97 -4.68
C SER A 188 -4.84 -20.17 -3.77
N GLU A 189 -4.51 -20.09 -2.48
CA GLU A 189 -4.83 -21.13 -1.50
C GLU A 189 -6.33 -21.32 -1.31
N ALA A 190 -7.09 -20.22 -1.25
CA ALA A 190 -8.55 -20.25 -1.15
C ALA A 190 -9.18 -20.88 -2.40
N LEU A 191 -8.68 -20.54 -3.59
CA LEU A 191 -9.13 -21.14 -4.84
C LEU A 191 -8.85 -22.63 -4.89
N LEU A 192 -7.62 -23.06 -4.56
CA LEU A 192 -7.26 -24.48 -4.50
C LEU A 192 -8.13 -25.24 -3.49
N SER A 193 -8.36 -24.66 -2.31
CA SER A 193 -9.24 -25.25 -1.29
C SER A 193 -10.67 -25.41 -1.83
N SER A 194 -11.22 -24.35 -2.44
CA SER A 194 -12.56 -24.36 -3.02
C SER A 194 -12.70 -25.41 -4.14
N VAL A 195 -11.73 -25.49 -5.05
CA VAL A 195 -11.72 -26.50 -6.12
C VAL A 195 -11.71 -27.90 -5.53
N LEU A 196 -10.78 -28.19 -4.61
CA LEU A 196 -10.67 -29.52 -4.00
C LEU A 196 -11.98 -29.95 -3.32
N GLU A 197 -12.63 -29.04 -2.57
CA GLU A 197 -13.86 -29.34 -1.83
C GLU A 197 -15.08 -29.64 -2.73
N HIS A 198 -15.10 -29.12 -3.96
CA HIS A 198 -16.19 -29.33 -4.91
C HIS A 198 -15.91 -30.40 -5.97
N LEU A 199 -14.72 -31.03 -5.96
CA LEU A 199 -14.39 -32.11 -6.89
C LEU A 199 -15.30 -33.33 -6.66
N PRO A 200 -15.88 -33.91 -7.74
CA PRO A 200 -16.68 -35.14 -7.66
C PRO A 200 -15.81 -36.41 -7.54
N VAL A 201 -14.53 -36.26 -7.19
CA VAL A 201 -13.57 -37.36 -7.00
C VAL A 201 -12.94 -37.22 -5.62
N GLY A 202 -12.74 -38.33 -4.92
CA GLY A 202 -12.03 -38.36 -3.64
C GLY A 202 -10.56 -38.08 -3.87
N VAL A 203 -10.05 -37.00 -3.28
CA VAL A 203 -8.63 -36.63 -3.36
C VAL A 203 -8.05 -36.64 -1.95
N ALA A 204 -6.97 -37.38 -1.76
CA ALA A 204 -6.14 -37.34 -0.56
C ALA A 204 -4.66 -37.19 -0.92
N VAL A 205 -3.94 -36.44 -0.10
CA VAL A 205 -2.49 -36.32 -0.12
C VAL A 205 -1.97 -37.04 1.12
N TYR A 206 -0.95 -37.87 0.94
CA TYR A 206 -0.31 -38.65 1.99
C TYR A 206 1.15 -38.22 2.14
N ASP A 207 1.68 -38.27 3.37
CA ASP A 207 3.12 -38.13 3.60
C ASP A 207 3.88 -39.43 3.30
N THR A 208 5.21 -39.42 3.46
CA THR A 208 6.07 -40.60 3.25
C THR A 208 5.83 -41.73 4.25
N GLN A 209 5.07 -41.49 5.32
CA GLN A 209 4.65 -42.49 6.31
C GLN A 209 3.20 -42.99 6.06
N GLY A 210 2.56 -42.56 4.97
CA GLY A 210 1.20 -42.96 4.61
C GLY A 210 0.10 -42.25 5.40
N ARG A 211 0.41 -41.19 6.15
CA ARG A 211 -0.60 -40.40 6.89
C ARG A 211 -1.23 -39.36 5.98
N THR A 212 -2.56 -39.23 6.03
CA THR A 212 -3.27 -38.21 5.26
C THR A 212 -2.91 -36.81 5.76
N THR A 213 -2.32 -35.99 4.89
CA THR A 213 -1.99 -34.59 5.16
C THR A 213 -3.07 -33.64 4.64
N ARG A 214 -3.83 -34.06 3.63
CA ARG A 214 -4.94 -33.29 3.06
C ARG A 214 -5.97 -34.24 2.45
N ASN A 215 -7.25 -33.98 2.63
CA ASN A 215 -8.34 -34.69 1.97
C ASN A 215 -9.49 -33.73 1.66
N ASN A 216 -10.21 -33.97 0.57
CA ASN A 216 -11.42 -33.19 0.25
C ASN A 216 -12.69 -33.80 0.85
N ARG A 217 -13.83 -33.09 0.76
CA ARG A 217 -15.14 -33.57 1.26
C ARG A 217 -15.43 -35.01 0.88
N LEU A 218 -15.36 -35.34 -0.41
CA LEU A 218 -15.76 -36.66 -0.88
C LEU A 218 -14.84 -37.77 -0.32
N MET A 219 -13.53 -37.51 -0.18
CA MET A 219 -12.62 -38.46 0.45
C MET A 219 -12.87 -38.62 1.95
N ARG A 220 -13.22 -37.54 2.66
CA ARG A 220 -13.63 -37.62 4.08
C ARG A 220 -14.89 -38.47 4.23
N ASP A 221 -15.87 -38.28 3.36
CA ASP A 221 -17.10 -39.07 3.34
C ASP A 221 -16.80 -40.55 3.09
N TYR A 222 -15.89 -40.88 2.16
CA TYR A 222 -15.46 -42.26 1.92
C TYR A 222 -14.70 -42.90 3.07
N THR A 223 -13.91 -42.14 3.82
CA THR A 223 -13.14 -42.69 4.95
C THR A 223 -13.95 -42.77 6.24
N ASN A 224 -15.04 -42.01 6.38
CA ASN A 224 -15.92 -41.99 7.57
C ASN A 224 -17.24 -42.77 7.38
N GLY A 225 -17.56 -43.23 6.17
CA GLY A 225 -18.74 -44.05 5.87
C GLY A 225 -18.37 -45.32 5.09
N SER A 226 -19.15 -46.38 5.23
CA SER A 226 -18.98 -47.60 4.43
C SER A 226 -19.10 -47.29 2.93
N LEU A 227 -18.09 -47.66 2.15
CA LEU A 227 -18.16 -47.68 0.69
C LEU A 227 -19.36 -48.55 0.26
N PRO A 228 -20.37 -48.02 -0.46
CA PRO A 228 -21.32 -48.88 -1.13
C PRO A 228 -20.55 -49.62 -2.22
N SER A 229 -20.43 -50.93 -2.09
CA SER A 229 -19.82 -51.74 -3.13
C SER A 229 -20.62 -51.55 -4.42
N ALA A 230 -19.93 -51.41 -5.55
CA ALA A 230 -20.59 -51.48 -6.86
C ALA A 230 -21.27 -52.84 -7.08
N ASP A 231 -20.84 -53.87 -6.33
CA ASP A 231 -21.37 -55.23 -6.42
C ASP A 231 -22.76 -55.39 -5.78
N ASP A 232 -23.22 -54.45 -4.96
CA ASP A 232 -24.55 -54.55 -4.31
C ASP A 232 -25.72 -54.34 -5.29
N ARG A 233 -25.45 -53.96 -6.55
CA ARG A 233 -26.47 -53.79 -7.60
C ARG A 233 -26.64 -55.00 -8.53
N GLU A 234 -25.76 -56.00 -8.48
CA GLU A 234 -25.88 -57.20 -9.33
C GLU A 234 -26.51 -58.42 -8.62
N ALA A 235 -26.80 -58.35 -7.32
CA ALA A 235 -27.42 -59.44 -6.56
C ALA A 235 -28.96 -59.51 -6.63
N SER A 236 -29.61 -58.82 -7.57
CA SER A 236 -31.06 -58.93 -7.79
C SER A 236 -31.44 -58.82 -9.26
N ARG A 237 -31.04 -59.82 -10.05
CA ARG A 237 -31.74 -60.23 -11.27
C ARG A 237 -31.70 -61.74 -11.43
#